data_AF-A0A482Y5X1-F1
#
_entry.id   AF-A0A482Y5X1-F1
#
_cell.length_a   1.000
_cell.length_b   1.000
_cell.length_c   1.000
_cell.angle_alpha   90.00
_cell.angle_beta   90.00
_cell.angle_gamma   90.00
#
_symmetry.space_group_name_H-M   'P 1'
#
loop_
_entity.id
_entity.type
_entity.pdbx_description
1 polymer ?
#
loop_
_entity_poly.entity_id
_entity_poly.type
_entity_poly.pdbx_seq_one_letter_code
_entity_poly.pdbx_strand_id
1 'polypeptide(L)'
;MLIRVIGMSDASVSSDAAESGVDPMVAVYRHDVHKARSRSHEHAEEMFRGVRVNEPVPQGADAGAALLSRPRGEPEQTMDAHQSWFRLSLLTGQAASTTGAVDDVDAALHELVGSDDAEVLHAAWLSSDVPAVFSESPYYPYTSLKYHTLLAAALLDNYRAGFEFDELFLAVTPRDCAPEIVPHRTVLATPTFALHVTGNPDGRPAARLGDVPARSFADTWARLPEHPFDVDASRLWRVLDAQLRRVRSWSSALQFIEEFTTEFDPAPNSQIGRGVAGSGGGRRE
;
A
#
# COMPACT_ATOMS: atom_id res chain seq x y z
N MET A 1 9.92 15.60 -59.40
CA MET A 1 10.15 14.16 -59.20
C MET A 1 11.03 14.05 -57.95
N LEU A 2 10.42 13.86 -56.76
CA LEU A 2 10.45 12.62 -55.92
C LEU A 2 11.89 12.33 -55.41
N ILE A 3 12.29 12.20 -54.13
CA ILE A 3 11.74 11.77 -52.81
C ILE A 3 12.84 12.14 -51.74
N ARG A 4 12.60 12.86 -50.62
CA ARG A 4 12.32 12.46 -49.20
C ARG A 4 13.26 11.35 -48.64
N VAL A 5 13.99 11.46 -47.52
CA VAL A 5 13.63 11.16 -46.10
C VAL A 5 14.98 11.02 -45.32
N ILE A 6 15.25 11.81 -44.27
CA ILE A 6 15.33 11.47 -42.82
C ILE A 6 16.23 10.27 -42.44
N GLY A 7 17.27 10.54 -41.66
CA GLY A 7 17.91 9.58 -40.77
C GLY A 7 17.72 10.06 -39.33
N MET A 8 16.67 9.55 -38.67
CA MET A 8 16.46 9.65 -37.23
C MET A 8 17.44 8.71 -36.54
N SER A 9 18.20 9.24 -35.59
CA SER A 9 18.98 8.44 -34.65
C SER A 9 18.02 7.91 -33.58
N ASP A 10 17.72 6.61 -33.63
CA ASP A 10 16.92 5.93 -32.63
C ASP A 10 17.59 6.01 -31.26
N ALA A 11 16.86 6.58 -30.31
CA ALA A 11 17.13 6.48 -28.90
C ALA A 11 16.77 5.05 -28.45
N SER A 12 17.73 4.39 -27.81
CA SER A 12 17.61 3.07 -27.22
C SER A 12 16.45 3.00 -26.23
N VAL A 13 15.39 2.31 -26.61
CA VAL A 13 14.33 1.86 -25.70
C VAL A 13 14.91 0.73 -24.85
N SER A 14 14.90 0.92 -23.54
CA SER A 14 15.29 -0.08 -22.53
C SER A 14 14.47 -1.36 -22.70
N SER A 15 15.15 -2.50 -22.78
CA SER A 15 14.63 -3.78 -23.30
C SER A 15 13.93 -4.68 -22.28
N ASP A 16 13.64 -4.23 -21.06
CA ASP A 16 13.06 -5.12 -20.04
C ASP A 16 11.54 -5.33 -20.16
N ALA A 17 10.85 -4.53 -20.99
CA ALA A 17 9.41 -4.72 -21.26
C ALA A 17 9.11 -5.82 -22.29
N ALA A 18 10.14 -6.35 -22.97
CA ALA A 18 9.95 -7.13 -24.19
C ALA A 18 9.69 -8.64 -24.00
N GLU A 19 9.96 -9.22 -22.82
CA GLU A 19 9.87 -10.69 -22.65
C GLU A 19 8.52 -11.20 -22.13
N SER A 20 7.79 -10.47 -21.29
CA SER A 20 6.51 -10.93 -20.71
C SER A 20 5.24 -10.37 -21.38
N GLY A 21 5.37 -9.25 -22.09
CA GLY A 21 4.25 -8.56 -22.74
C GLY A 21 3.28 -7.83 -21.80
N VAL A 22 3.55 -7.81 -20.48
CA VAL A 22 2.76 -7.07 -19.47
C VAL A 22 3.46 -5.75 -19.16
N ASP A 23 2.71 -4.64 -19.09
CA ASP A 23 3.29 -3.36 -18.65
C ASP A 23 3.90 -3.52 -17.24
N PRO A 24 5.14 -3.06 -16.98
CA PRO A 24 5.76 -3.24 -15.67
C PRO A 24 4.97 -2.64 -14.48
N MET A 25 4.21 -1.56 -14.68
CA MET A 25 3.33 -1.00 -13.66
C MET A 25 2.09 -1.87 -13.43
N VAL A 26 1.62 -2.62 -14.43
CA VAL A 26 0.60 -3.64 -14.23
C VAL A 26 1.20 -4.86 -13.52
N ALA A 27 2.42 -5.27 -13.90
CA ALA A 27 3.10 -6.43 -13.34
C ALA A 27 3.30 -6.30 -11.82
N VAL A 28 3.68 -5.12 -11.30
CA VAL A 28 3.90 -4.93 -9.86
C VAL A 28 2.65 -5.19 -9.02
N TYR A 29 1.46 -4.77 -9.47
CA TYR A 29 0.19 -5.03 -8.79
C TYR A 29 -0.28 -6.49 -8.90
N ARG A 30 0.35 -7.28 -9.78
CA ARG A 30 0.02 -8.69 -10.01
C ARG A 30 1.10 -9.64 -9.50
N HIS A 31 2.26 -9.12 -9.07
CA HIS A 31 3.46 -9.91 -8.75
C HIS A 31 3.29 -10.88 -7.57
N ASP A 32 2.57 -10.45 -6.55
CA ASP A 32 2.54 -11.14 -5.26
C ASP A 32 1.20 -11.79 -4.93
N VAL A 33 0.36 -12.01 -5.95
CA VAL A 33 -0.96 -12.64 -5.82
C VAL A 33 -0.86 -14.05 -5.23
N HIS A 34 0.25 -14.76 -5.49
CA HIS A 34 0.52 -16.07 -4.92
C HIS A 34 0.54 -16.07 -3.38
N LYS A 35 0.94 -14.96 -2.74
CA LYS A 35 0.99 -14.82 -1.27
C LYS A 35 -0.40 -14.84 -0.64
N ALA A 36 -1.35 -14.11 -1.23
CA ALA A 36 -2.75 -14.12 -0.80
C ALA A 36 -3.45 -15.48 -1.03
N ARG A 37 -2.89 -16.29 -1.94
CA ARG A 37 -3.32 -17.68 -2.20
C ARG A 37 -2.57 -18.71 -1.35
N SER A 38 -1.81 -18.25 -0.34
CA SER A 38 -1.00 -19.06 0.56
C SER A 38 0.00 -19.99 -0.12
N ARG A 39 0.64 -19.51 -1.19
CA ARG A 39 1.65 -20.26 -1.96
C ARG A 39 3.02 -19.62 -1.81
N SER A 40 4.08 -20.43 -1.83
CA SER A 40 5.44 -19.94 -2.00
C SER A 40 5.67 -19.50 -3.45
N HIS A 41 6.69 -18.68 -3.66
CA HIS A 41 7.03 -18.16 -4.99
C HIS A 41 7.37 -19.27 -6.00
N GLU A 42 8.07 -20.32 -5.57
CA GLU A 42 8.37 -21.54 -6.36
C GLU A 42 7.11 -22.29 -6.86
N HIS A 43 5.97 -22.08 -6.22
CA HIS A 43 4.67 -22.67 -6.59
C HIS A 43 3.69 -21.61 -7.10
N ALA A 44 4.18 -20.42 -7.46
CA ALA A 44 3.38 -19.37 -8.04
C ALA A 44 2.93 -19.76 -9.46
N GLU A 45 1.63 -19.71 -9.71
CA GLU A 45 1.10 -19.90 -11.07
C GLU A 45 1.26 -18.62 -11.88
N GLU A 46 1.60 -18.74 -13.16
CA GLU A 46 1.68 -17.58 -14.08
C GLU A 46 0.30 -16.98 -14.41
N MET A 47 -0.78 -17.72 -14.14
CA MET A 47 -2.15 -17.32 -14.48
C MET A 47 -3.07 -17.45 -13.26
N PHE A 48 -3.94 -16.46 -13.08
CA PHE A 48 -5.01 -16.49 -12.10
C PHE A 48 -6.31 -16.01 -12.74
N ARG A 49 -7.29 -16.92 -12.89
CA ARG A 49 -8.60 -16.62 -13.49
C ARG A 49 -8.51 -15.90 -14.84
N GLY A 50 -7.58 -16.33 -15.69
CA GLY A 50 -7.36 -15.75 -17.03
C GLY A 50 -6.48 -14.50 -17.06
N VAL A 51 -6.02 -14.00 -15.90
CA VAL A 51 -5.10 -12.87 -15.78
C VAL A 51 -3.67 -13.37 -15.58
N ARG A 52 -2.71 -12.79 -16.29
CA ARG A 52 -1.28 -13.10 -16.10
C ARG A 52 -0.76 -12.44 -14.83
N VAL A 53 -0.16 -13.21 -13.93
CA VAL A 53 0.25 -12.79 -12.58
C VAL A 53 1.63 -13.33 -12.22
N ASN A 54 2.21 -12.82 -11.13
CA ASN A 54 3.52 -13.23 -10.61
C ASN A 54 4.70 -13.00 -11.56
N GLU A 55 4.54 -12.06 -12.50
CA GLU A 55 5.63 -11.56 -13.36
C GLU A 55 6.68 -10.80 -12.54
N PRO A 56 7.97 -10.89 -12.89
CA PRO A 56 9.03 -10.20 -12.15
C PRO A 56 8.82 -8.67 -12.17
N VAL A 57 9.12 -8.01 -11.05
CA VAL A 57 9.10 -6.55 -10.94
C VAL A 57 10.50 -6.01 -11.28
N PRO A 58 10.63 -5.14 -12.30
CA PRO A 58 11.95 -4.67 -12.73
C PRO A 58 12.57 -3.64 -11.78
N GLN A 59 13.82 -3.25 -12.08
CA GLN A 59 14.59 -2.22 -11.36
C GLN A 59 14.77 -2.50 -9.86
N GLY A 60 14.64 -3.77 -9.45
CA GLY A 60 14.78 -4.19 -8.05
C GLY A 60 13.73 -3.58 -7.11
N ALA A 61 12.61 -3.07 -7.62
CA ALA A 61 11.61 -2.37 -6.82
C ALA A 61 10.95 -3.28 -5.76
N ASP A 62 10.65 -4.54 -6.09
CA ASP A 62 10.15 -5.53 -5.14
C ASP A 62 11.17 -5.80 -4.00
N ALA A 63 12.43 -6.03 -4.37
CA ALA A 63 13.50 -6.23 -3.39
C ALA A 63 13.72 -4.99 -2.50
N GLY A 64 13.62 -3.78 -3.08
CA GLY A 64 13.65 -2.52 -2.34
C GLY A 64 12.50 -2.43 -1.33
N ALA A 65 11.27 -2.73 -1.74
CA ALA A 65 10.10 -2.73 -0.87
C ALA A 65 10.23 -3.77 0.27
N ALA A 66 10.76 -4.96 -0.03
CA ALA A 66 11.05 -5.96 0.99
C ALA A 66 12.05 -5.44 2.05
N LEU A 67 13.11 -4.74 1.63
CA LEU A 67 14.11 -4.16 2.55
C LEU A 67 13.56 -3.02 3.42
N LEU A 68 12.51 -2.34 2.98
CA LEU A 68 11.78 -1.37 3.80
C LEU A 68 11.04 -2.07 4.96
N SER A 69 10.59 -3.31 4.77
CA SER A 69 9.68 -3.96 5.71
C SER A 69 10.33 -5.07 6.54
N ARG A 70 11.35 -5.75 6.03
CA ARG A 70 12.05 -6.88 6.68
C ARG A 70 13.57 -6.81 6.53
N PRO A 71 14.34 -7.37 7.51
CA PRO A 71 15.78 -7.54 7.39
C PRO A 71 16.18 -8.41 6.20
N ARG A 72 17.43 -8.24 5.75
CA ARG A 72 18.11 -9.23 4.90
C ARG A 72 18.35 -10.53 5.68
N GLY A 73 18.41 -11.64 4.96
CA GLY A 73 18.77 -12.95 5.49
C GLY A 73 17.60 -13.93 5.55
N GLU A 74 17.87 -15.11 6.11
CA GLU A 74 16.91 -16.19 6.29
C GLU A 74 16.31 -16.10 7.70
N PRO A 75 15.02 -15.73 7.84
CA PRO A 75 14.40 -15.65 9.14
C PRO A 75 14.13 -17.03 9.74
N GLU A 76 14.28 -17.15 11.06
CA GLU A 76 13.86 -18.33 11.80
C GLU A 76 12.40 -18.22 12.24
N GLN A 77 11.70 -19.36 12.27
CA GLN A 77 10.31 -19.38 12.69
C GLN A 77 10.17 -19.37 14.21
N THR A 78 9.65 -18.26 14.76
CA THR A 78 9.46 -18.07 16.21
C THR A 78 7.99 -18.05 16.66
N MET A 79 7.02 -18.10 15.75
CA MET A 79 5.58 -18.08 16.06
C MET A 79 4.81 -19.10 15.22
N ASP A 80 3.72 -19.64 15.79
CA ASP A 80 2.78 -20.51 15.06
C ASP A 80 2.12 -19.78 13.88
N ALA A 81 1.93 -18.47 14.00
CA ALA A 81 1.45 -17.61 12.92
C ALA A 81 2.33 -17.68 11.66
N HIS A 82 3.60 -18.07 11.76
CA HIS A 82 4.45 -18.26 10.58
C HIS A 82 4.05 -19.49 9.73
N GLN A 83 3.11 -20.32 10.20
CA GLN A 83 2.49 -21.37 9.39
C GLN A 83 1.37 -20.82 8.50
N SER A 84 1.00 -19.55 8.65
CA SER A 84 -0.06 -18.88 7.88
C SER A 84 0.45 -17.61 7.21
N TRP A 85 -0.16 -17.27 6.08
CA TRP A 85 0.05 -15.98 5.44
C TRP A 85 -0.78 -14.86 6.05
N PHE A 86 -1.74 -15.17 6.93
CA PHE A 86 -2.52 -14.14 7.62
C PHE A 86 -1.64 -13.30 8.53
N ARG A 87 -1.79 -11.96 8.44
CA ARG A 87 -1.04 -11.05 9.29
C ARG A 87 -1.59 -11.01 10.71
N LEU A 88 -0.76 -10.60 11.66
CA LEU A 88 -1.13 -10.17 12.99
C LEU A 88 -1.31 -8.64 13.00
N SER A 89 -2.41 -8.16 13.58
CA SER A 89 -2.63 -6.73 13.79
C SER A 89 -1.74 -6.19 14.91
N LEU A 90 -1.09 -5.05 14.69
CA LEU A 90 -0.39 -4.33 15.75
C LEU A 90 -1.37 -3.65 16.72
N LEU A 91 -2.58 -3.34 16.24
CA LEU A 91 -3.62 -2.71 17.06
C LEU A 91 -4.25 -3.71 18.05
N THR A 92 -4.62 -4.90 17.59
CA THR A 92 -5.37 -5.88 18.41
C THR A 92 -4.53 -7.07 18.88
N GLY A 93 -3.38 -7.32 18.26
CA GLY A 93 -2.57 -8.51 18.48
C GLY A 93 -3.18 -9.80 17.90
N GLN A 94 -4.33 -9.74 17.23
CA GLN A 94 -5.03 -10.90 16.66
C GLN A 94 -4.68 -11.11 15.19
N ALA A 95 -4.89 -12.32 14.70
CA ALA A 95 -4.81 -12.62 13.27
C ALA A 95 -5.93 -11.90 12.50
N ALA A 96 -5.58 -11.27 11.37
CA ALA A 96 -6.52 -10.50 10.57
C ALA A 96 -7.69 -11.34 10.00
N SER A 97 -7.49 -12.66 9.82
CA SER A 97 -8.55 -13.59 9.42
C SER A 97 -9.67 -13.73 10.47
N THR A 98 -9.39 -13.42 11.74
CA THR A 98 -10.38 -13.47 12.82
C THR A 98 -11.22 -12.18 12.91
N THR A 99 -10.76 -11.09 12.30
CA THR A 99 -11.38 -9.76 12.39
C THR A 99 -12.31 -9.41 11.22
N GLY A 100 -12.35 -10.22 10.15
CA GLY A 100 -13.27 -10.02 9.02
C GLY A 100 -13.23 -11.21 8.07
N ALA A 101 -14.39 -11.84 7.85
CA ALA A 101 -14.53 -12.88 6.84
C ALA A 101 -14.59 -12.22 5.47
N VAL A 102 -13.50 -12.28 4.71
CA VAL A 102 -13.59 -12.07 3.26
C VAL A 102 -14.25 -13.35 2.71
N ASP A 103 -15.57 -13.29 2.51
CA ASP A 103 -16.39 -14.47 2.15
C ASP A 103 -15.91 -15.16 0.86
N ASP A 104 -15.34 -14.40 -0.09
CA ASP A 104 -14.69 -14.93 -1.30
C ASP A 104 -13.39 -14.16 -1.61
N VAL A 105 -12.30 -14.61 -1.00
CA VAL A 105 -10.94 -14.07 -1.24
C VAL A 105 -10.56 -14.13 -2.71
N ASP A 106 -10.91 -15.21 -3.41
CA ASP A 106 -10.52 -15.43 -4.79
C ASP A 106 -11.23 -14.45 -5.75
N ALA A 107 -12.52 -14.20 -5.55
CA ALA A 107 -13.26 -13.21 -6.33
C ALA A 107 -12.71 -11.80 -6.08
N ALA A 108 -12.48 -11.43 -4.83
CA ALA A 108 -11.94 -10.11 -4.50
C ALA A 108 -10.51 -9.91 -5.04
N LEU A 109 -9.66 -10.94 -4.99
CA LEU A 109 -8.35 -10.90 -5.62
C LEU A 109 -8.45 -10.78 -7.15
N HIS A 110 -9.47 -11.39 -7.78
CA HIS A 110 -9.66 -11.26 -9.22
C HIS A 110 -10.06 -9.85 -9.63
N GLU A 111 -10.99 -9.23 -8.89
CA GLU A 111 -11.36 -7.83 -9.07
C GLU A 111 -10.15 -6.90 -8.88
N LEU A 112 -9.30 -7.20 -7.89
CA LEU A 112 -8.11 -6.43 -7.57
C LEU A 112 -7.06 -6.42 -8.70
N VAL A 113 -6.99 -7.47 -9.51
CA VAL A 113 -5.93 -7.67 -10.52
C VAL A 113 -6.43 -7.64 -11.97
N GLY A 114 -7.74 -7.59 -12.18
CA GLY A 114 -8.37 -7.83 -13.47
C GLY A 114 -8.22 -6.71 -14.51
N SER A 115 -7.84 -5.50 -14.09
CA SER A 115 -7.62 -4.37 -15.00
C SER A 115 -6.23 -4.41 -15.62
N ASP A 116 -6.10 -4.05 -16.90
CA ASP A 116 -4.80 -3.79 -17.56
C ASP A 116 -4.38 -2.32 -17.48
N ASP A 117 -5.18 -1.47 -16.83
CA ASP A 117 -4.83 -0.09 -16.49
C ASP A 117 -4.19 -0.04 -15.10
N ALA A 118 -2.92 0.39 -15.05
CA ALA A 118 -2.15 0.43 -13.82
C ALA A 118 -2.69 1.44 -12.80
N GLU A 119 -3.26 2.57 -13.22
CA GLU A 119 -3.83 3.56 -12.31
C GLU A 119 -5.10 3.01 -11.64
N VAL A 120 -5.91 2.27 -12.41
CA VAL A 120 -7.08 1.55 -11.87
C VAL A 120 -6.64 0.49 -10.86
N LEU A 121 -5.57 -0.28 -11.16
CA LEU A 121 -5.00 -1.24 -10.21
C LEU A 121 -4.49 -0.56 -8.94
N HIS A 122 -3.80 0.57 -9.07
CA HIS A 122 -3.32 1.34 -7.92
C HIS A 122 -4.46 1.76 -7.00
N ALA A 123 -5.53 2.33 -7.56
CA ALA A 123 -6.71 2.73 -6.80
C ALA A 123 -7.40 1.52 -6.13
N ALA A 124 -7.51 0.39 -6.84
CA ALA A 124 -8.06 -0.85 -6.28
C ALA A 124 -7.23 -1.37 -5.09
N TRP A 125 -5.90 -1.41 -5.22
CA TRP A 125 -5.00 -1.80 -4.12
C TRP A 125 -5.06 -0.85 -2.94
N LEU A 126 -5.12 0.45 -3.18
CA LEU A 126 -5.18 1.47 -2.13
C LEU A 126 -6.46 1.37 -1.29
N SER A 127 -7.58 1.02 -1.93
CA SER A 127 -8.91 0.95 -1.29
C SER A 127 -9.31 -0.43 -0.79
N SER A 128 -8.59 -1.49 -1.14
CA SER A 128 -8.97 -2.87 -0.80
C SER A 128 -8.51 -3.26 0.61
N ASP A 129 -9.38 -3.97 1.34
CA ASP A 129 -9.09 -4.61 2.63
C ASP A 129 -8.52 -6.03 2.46
N VAL A 130 -8.79 -6.69 1.33
CA VAL A 130 -8.41 -8.09 1.12
C VAL A 130 -6.90 -8.32 1.11
N PRO A 131 -6.06 -7.58 0.36
CA PRO A 131 -4.62 -7.77 0.45
C PRO A 131 -4.08 -7.31 1.81
N ALA A 132 -4.83 -6.51 2.57
CA ALA A 132 -4.41 -6.08 3.90
C ALA A 132 -4.45 -7.24 4.89
N VAL A 133 -5.27 -8.29 4.74
CA VAL A 133 -5.32 -9.39 5.73
C VAL A 133 -4.11 -10.33 5.67
N PHE A 134 -3.31 -10.25 4.61
CA PHE A 134 -2.14 -11.08 4.40
C PHE A 134 -0.85 -10.34 4.74
N SER A 135 0.10 -11.08 5.28
CA SER A 135 1.48 -10.64 5.48
C SER A 135 2.26 -10.68 4.17
N GLU A 136 3.28 -9.84 4.05
CA GLU A 136 4.24 -9.91 2.93
C GLU A 136 5.03 -11.23 2.96
N SER A 137 5.26 -11.75 4.17
CA SER A 137 6.01 -12.96 4.40
C SER A 137 5.52 -13.63 5.68
N PRO A 138 5.32 -14.97 5.68
CA PRO A 138 4.87 -15.70 6.86
C PRO A 138 5.84 -15.52 8.05
N TYR A 139 7.12 -15.32 7.79
CA TYR A 139 8.14 -15.11 8.83
C TYR A 139 8.11 -13.72 9.48
N TYR A 140 7.32 -12.79 8.93
CA TYR A 140 7.19 -11.43 9.44
C TYR A 140 5.70 -11.10 9.56
N PRO A 141 4.98 -11.69 10.53
CA PRO A 141 3.52 -11.73 10.55
C PRO A 141 2.88 -10.34 10.73
N TYR A 142 3.62 -9.32 11.15
CA TYR A 142 3.09 -7.95 11.25
C TYR A 142 3.19 -7.13 9.97
N THR A 143 3.86 -7.67 8.93
CA THR A 143 3.91 -7.01 7.60
C THR A 143 2.56 -7.09 6.90
N SER A 144 2.40 -6.32 5.83
CA SER A 144 1.16 -6.27 5.06
C SER A 144 1.46 -6.40 3.58
N LEU A 145 0.78 -7.34 2.92
CA LEU A 145 0.88 -7.56 1.48
C LEU A 145 0.40 -6.33 0.71
N LYS A 146 -0.71 -5.70 1.13
CA LYS A 146 -1.19 -4.43 0.56
C LYS A 146 -0.07 -3.38 0.48
N TYR A 147 0.55 -3.10 1.62
CA TYR A 147 1.54 -2.04 1.69
C TYR A 147 2.88 -2.42 1.09
N HIS A 148 3.26 -3.70 1.08
CA HIS A 148 4.41 -4.15 0.30
C HIS A 148 4.20 -3.85 -1.18
N THR A 149 3.07 -4.24 -1.76
CA THR A 149 2.77 -4.00 -3.18
C THR A 149 2.70 -2.50 -3.51
N LEU A 150 2.04 -1.69 -2.65
CA LEU A 150 1.98 -0.23 -2.85
C LEU A 150 3.36 0.43 -2.77
N LEU A 151 4.22 -0.01 -1.85
CA LEU A 151 5.61 0.46 -1.76
C LEU A 151 6.42 0.04 -3.00
N ALA A 152 6.28 -1.22 -3.46
CA ALA A 152 6.96 -1.69 -4.66
C ALA A 152 6.54 -0.89 -5.90
N ALA A 153 5.25 -0.59 -6.04
CA ALA A 153 4.75 0.24 -7.13
C ALA A 153 5.28 1.67 -7.06
N ALA A 154 5.31 2.28 -5.87
CA ALA A 154 5.84 3.63 -5.70
C ALA A 154 7.34 3.70 -6.00
N LEU A 155 8.12 2.69 -5.61
CA LEU A 155 9.54 2.60 -5.96
C LEU A 155 9.73 2.45 -7.47
N LEU A 156 9.03 1.49 -8.10
CA LEU A 156 9.14 1.26 -9.53
C LEU A 156 8.79 2.52 -10.34
N ASP A 157 7.70 3.18 -10.00
CA ASP A 157 7.29 4.41 -10.69
C ASP A 157 8.36 5.51 -10.53
N ASN A 158 9.11 5.54 -9.41
CA ASN A 158 10.08 6.62 -9.12
C ASN A 158 11.35 6.36 -9.93
N TYR A 159 11.78 5.10 -9.94
CA TYR A 159 12.92 4.65 -10.72
C TYR A 159 12.66 4.81 -12.22
N ARG A 160 11.44 4.53 -12.70
CA ARG A 160 11.02 4.83 -14.09
C ARG A 160 11.03 6.32 -14.42
N ALA A 161 10.76 7.18 -13.44
CA ALA A 161 10.85 8.64 -13.57
C ALA A 161 12.30 9.17 -13.45
N GLY A 162 13.29 8.30 -13.22
CA GLY A 162 14.71 8.64 -13.17
C GLY A 162 15.22 9.08 -11.80
N PHE A 163 14.44 8.87 -10.74
CA PHE A 163 14.90 9.10 -9.36
C PHE A 163 15.60 7.85 -8.81
N GLU A 164 16.68 8.06 -8.06
CA GLU A 164 17.30 7.03 -7.24
C GLU A 164 16.64 6.96 -5.85
N PHE A 165 16.88 5.88 -5.09
CA PHE A 165 16.25 5.70 -3.77
C PHE A 165 16.58 6.83 -2.79
N ASP A 166 17.81 7.35 -2.83
CA ASP A 166 18.27 8.40 -1.92
C ASP A 166 17.62 9.76 -2.22
N GLU A 167 17.00 9.91 -3.38
CA GLU A 167 16.23 11.09 -3.77
C GLU A 167 14.76 11.01 -3.32
N LEU A 168 14.34 9.90 -2.70
CA LEU A 168 12.94 9.69 -2.34
C LEU A 168 12.59 10.29 -0.97
N PHE A 169 11.35 10.75 -0.89
CA PHE A 169 10.75 11.33 0.29
C PHE A 169 9.45 10.61 0.66
N LEU A 170 9.17 10.55 1.95
CA LEU A 170 7.83 10.40 2.47
C LEU A 170 7.21 11.79 2.54
N ALA A 171 6.19 12.06 1.74
CA ALA A 171 5.47 13.33 1.70
C ALA A 171 4.03 13.15 2.22
N VAL A 172 3.50 14.19 2.87
CA VAL A 172 2.18 14.20 3.50
C VAL A 172 1.26 15.17 2.78
N THR A 173 0.06 14.73 2.39
CA THR A 173 -1.04 15.64 2.06
C THR A 173 -1.85 15.91 3.35
N PRO A 174 -1.83 17.14 3.90
CA PRO A 174 -2.44 17.46 5.21
C PRO A 174 -3.97 17.37 5.25
N ARG A 175 -4.55 17.45 6.48
CA ARG A 175 -5.99 17.25 6.75
C ARG A 175 -6.96 18.28 6.20
N ASP A 176 -6.44 19.43 5.79
CA ASP A 176 -7.28 20.59 5.45
C ASP A 176 -7.79 20.56 4.00
N CYS A 177 -7.40 19.55 3.22
CA CYS A 177 -7.91 19.31 1.87
C CYS A 177 -8.32 17.85 1.68
N ALA A 178 -9.15 17.60 0.66
CA ALA A 178 -9.40 16.23 0.24
C ALA A 178 -8.06 15.58 -0.13
N PRO A 179 -7.79 14.35 0.33
CA PRO A 179 -6.52 13.68 0.05
C PRO A 179 -6.36 13.50 -1.46
N GLU A 180 -5.38 14.20 -2.01
CA GLU A 180 -4.98 14.02 -3.41
C GLU A 180 -4.42 12.60 -3.57
N ILE A 181 -4.95 11.86 -4.54
CA ILE A 181 -4.41 10.57 -4.95
C ILE A 181 -3.51 10.80 -6.16
N VAL A 182 -2.22 10.57 -5.98
CA VAL A 182 -1.24 10.61 -7.06
C VAL A 182 -0.98 9.16 -7.47
N PRO A 183 -1.29 8.77 -8.72
CA PRO A 183 -1.13 7.41 -9.20
C PRO A 183 0.26 6.86 -8.87
N HIS A 184 0.30 5.64 -8.34
CA HIS A 184 1.49 4.89 -7.92
C HIS A 184 2.30 5.49 -6.76
N ARG A 185 2.28 6.82 -6.56
CA ARG A 185 2.99 7.54 -5.50
C ARG A 185 2.29 7.46 -4.16
N THR A 186 0.96 7.51 -4.15
CA THR A 186 0.19 7.42 -2.91
C THR A 186 0.24 6.00 -2.36
N VAL A 187 0.84 5.82 -1.18
CA VAL A 187 1.01 4.51 -0.54
C VAL A 187 0.01 4.30 0.61
N LEU A 188 -0.62 5.36 1.09
CA LEU A 188 -1.71 5.31 2.06
C LEU A 188 -2.65 6.48 1.79
N ALA A 189 -3.95 6.22 1.79
CA ALA A 189 -4.99 7.24 1.78
C ALA A 189 -6.00 6.94 2.88
N THR A 190 -6.32 7.96 3.67
CA THR A 190 -7.37 7.96 4.68
C THR A 190 -8.39 9.04 4.29
N PRO A 191 -9.57 9.11 4.93
CA PRO A 191 -10.53 10.18 4.64
C PRO A 191 -9.98 11.60 4.84
N THR A 192 -8.92 11.75 5.65
CA THR A 192 -8.40 13.06 6.01
C THR A 192 -6.98 13.32 5.53
N PHE A 193 -6.15 12.33 5.23
CA PHE A 193 -4.79 12.60 4.73
C PHE A 193 -4.29 11.48 3.84
N ALA A 194 -3.25 11.76 3.06
CA ALA A 194 -2.54 10.77 2.26
C ALA A 194 -1.03 10.83 2.51
N LEU A 195 -0.37 9.67 2.38
CA LEU A 195 1.08 9.54 2.39
C LEU A 195 1.57 9.12 1.01
N HIS A 196 2.67 9.73 0.58
CA HIS A 196 3.25 9.53 -0.74
C HIS A 196 4.72 9.18 -0.63
N VAL A 197 5.17 8.25 -1.47
CA VAL A 197 6.60 8.01 -1.72
C VAL A 197 6.95 8.61 -3.08
N THR A 198 7.73 9.69 -3.08
CA THR A 198 7.99 10.51 -4.27
C THR A 198 9.39 11.12 -4.26
N GLY A 199 10.01 11.23 -5.44
CA GLY A 199 11.23 12.01 -5.65
C GLY A 199 11.00 13.54 -5.71
N ASN A 200 9.74 13.97 -5.86
CA ASN A 200 9.35 15.37 -5.84
C ASN A 200 8.17 15.60 -4.89
N PRO A 201 8.40 16.18 -3.69
CA PRO A 201 7.34 16.43 -2.73
C PRO A 201 6.45 17.64 -3.06
N ASP A 202 6.77 18.46 -4.07
CA ASP A 202 5.96 19.61 -4.51
C ASP A 202 5.57 20.59 -3.39
N GLY A 203 6.50 20.83 -2.44
CA GLY A 203 6.28 21.73 -1.31
C GLY A 203 5.46 21.13 -0.15
N ARG A 204 5.01 19.87 -0.25
CA ARG A 204 4.38 19.14 0.86
C ARG A 204 5.35 18.92 2.02
N PRO A 205 4.87 18.85 3.28
CA PRO A 205 5.67 18.37 4.41
C PRO A 205 6.27 17.00 4.07
N ALA A 206 7.59 16.90 4.09
CA ALA A 206 8.28 15.70 3.63
C ALA A 206 9.59 15.42 4.35
N ALA A 207 9.97 14.15 4.42
CA ALA A 207 11.24 13.68 4.98
C ALA A 207 11.88 12.64 4.05
N ARG A 208 13.20 12.76 3.81
CA ARG A 208 13.97 11.79 2.99
C ARG A 208 13.88 10.37 3.58
N LEU A 209 13.76 9.36 2.72
CA LEU A 209 13.68 7.96 3.12
C LEU A 209 15.00 7.43 3.72
N GLY A 210 16.12 7.96 3.23
CA GLY A 210 17.49 7.56 3.57
C GLY A 210 18.27 7.20 2.31
N ASP A 211 19.53 6.78 2.45
CA ASP A 211 20.41 6.55 1.29
C ASP A 211 20.15 5.19 0.60
N VAL A 212 19.56 4.23 1.30
CA VAL A 212 19.24 2.88 0.77
C VAL A 212 17.95 2.36 1.38
N PRO A 213 17.23 1.44 0.71
CA PRO A 213 16.07 0.77 1.28
C PRO A 213 16.41 0.10 2.61
N ALA A 214 15.72 0.52 3.67
CA ALA A 214 15.94 0.02 5.01
C ALA A 214 14.68 0.14 5.87
N ARG A 215 14.62 -0.68 6.92
CA ARG A 215 13.64 -0.57 8.01
C ARG A 215 13.88 0.68 8.86
N SER A 216 13.53 1.83 8.31
CA SER A 216 13.77 3.18 8.85
C SER A 216 12.49 3.98 9.09
N PHE A 217 11.29 3.38 9.01
CA PHE A 217 10.03 4.13 9.08
C PHE A 217 9.97 5.08 10.29
N ALA A 218 10.26 4.59 11.50
CA ALA A 218 10.28 5.41 12.72
C ALA A 218 11.19 6.64 12.63
N ASP A 219 12.36 6.52 11.99
CA ASP A 219 13.30 7.64 11.81
C ASP A 219 12.74 8.65 10.80
N THR A 220 12.28 8.18 9.63
CA THR A 220 11.67 9.05 8.62
C THR A 220 10.43 9.76 9.16
N TRP A 221 9.58 9.05 9.89
CA TRP A 221 8.40 9.59 10.56
C TRP A 221 8.79 10.66 11.59
N ALA A 222 9.82 10.42 12.39
CA ALA A 222 10.27 11.37 13.40
C ALA A 222 10.87 12.66 12.80
N ARG A 223 11.39 12.58 11.57
CA ARG A 223 11.96 13.71 10.81
C ARG A 223 10.93 14.51 10.01
N LEU A 224 9.66 14.07 9.94
CA LEU A 224 8.62 14.86 9.28
C LEU A 224 8.49 16.22 9.98
N PRO A 225 8.47 17.34 9.23
CA PRO A 225 8.33 18.68 9.80
C PRO A 225 6.90 18.92 10.32
N GLU A 226 5.92 18.18 9.79
CA GLU A 226 4.52 18.24 10.19
C GLU A 226 3.92 16.83 10.11
N HIS A 227 3.16 16.45 11.13
CA HIS A 227 2.48 15.15 11.21
C HIS A 227 1.01 15.30 10.85
N PRO A 228 0.39 14.32 10.15
CA PRO A 228 -1.01 14.39 9.75
C PRO A 228 -2.02 14.19 10.90
N PHE A 229 -1.57 14.17 12.16
CA PHE A 229 -2.41 13.94 13.34
C PHE A 229 -2.37 15.15 14.28
N ASP A 230 -3.52 15.48 14.87
CA ASP A 230 -3.62 16.48 15.92
C ASP A 230 -3.15 15.91 17.27
N VAL A 231 -1.82 15.78 17.39
CA VAL A 231 -1.14 15.27 18.60
C VAL A 231 -1.29 16.20 19.81
N ASP A 232 -1.58 17.48 19.59
CA ASP A 232 -1.73 18.44 20.68
C ASP A 232 -3.12 18.35 21.31
N ALA A 233 -4.18 18.20 20.50
CA ALA A 233 -5.55 18.15 21.00
C ALA A 233 -6.00 16.77 21.51
N SER A 234 -5.38 15.66 21.06
CA SER A 234 -5.90 14.31 21.36
C SER A 234 -4.86 13.37 21.95
N ARG A 235 -5.18 12.78 23.12
CA ARG A 235 -4.39 11.68 23.71
C ARG A 235 -4.30 10.48 22.77
N LEU A 236 -5.36 10.20 22.03
CA LEU A 236 -5.42 9.09 21.09
C LEU A 236 -4.33 9.26 19.99
N TRP A 237 -4.27 10.45 19.38
CA TRP A 237 -3.28 10.76 18.34
C TRP A 237 -1.84 10.78 18.87
N ARG A 238 -1.63 11.22 20.13
CA ARG A 238 -0.32 11.08 20.79
C ARG A 238 0.13 9.64 20.95
N VAL A 239 -0.79 8.72 21.25
CA VAL A 239 -0.47 7.29 21.36
C VAL A 239 -0.04 6.75 20.01
N LEU A 240 -0.78 7.04 18.95
CA LEU A 240 -0.42 6.64 17.58
C LEU A 240 0.99 7.14 17.21
N ASP A 241 1.24 8.45 17.33
CA ASP A 241 2.55 9.03 17.01
C ASP A 241 3.70 8.39 17.81
N ALA A 242 3.50 8.19 19.11
CA ALA A 242 4.50 7.55 19.97
C ALA A 242 4.82 6.10 19.58
N GLN A 243 3.84 5.35 19.07
CA GLN A 243 4.06 3.99 18.55
C GLN A 243 4.77 4.04 17.18
N LEU A 244 4.36 4.93 16.27
CA LEU A 244 4.97 5.06 14.95
C LEU A 244 6.46 5.40 15.02
N ARG A 245 6.88 6.18 16.02
CA ARG A 245 8.30 6.48 16.33
C ARG A 245 9.10 5.26 16.82
N ARG A 246 8.51 4.07 16.91
CA ARG A 246 9.17 2.81 17.30
C ARG A 246 9.10 1.75 16.21
N VAL A 247 8.11 1.82 15.33
CA VAL A 247 7.93 0.85 14.26
C VAL A 247 8.93 1.12 13.14
N ARG A 248 9.83 0.16 12.91
CA ARG A 248 10.86 0.27 11.87
C ARG A 248 10.40 -0.20 10.48
N SER A 249 9.48 -1.14 10.44
CA SER A 249 8.97 -1.75 9.20
C SER A 249 7.95 -0.82 8.55
N TRP A 250 8.17 -0.48 7.28
CA TRP A 250 7.30 0.41 6.53
C TRP A 250 5.89 -0.16 6.33
N SER A 251 5.76 -1.39 5.81
CA SER A 251 4.44 -2.00 5.59
C SER A 251 3.64 -2.15 6.90
N SER A 252 4.33 -2.49 8.00
CA SER A 252 3.70 -2.67 9.31
C SER A 252 3.19 -1.34 9.86
N ALA A 253 3.95 -0.25 9.67
CA ALA A 253 3.56 1.07 10.11
C ALA A 253 2.38 1.62 9.30
N LEU A 254 2.41 1.49 7.97
CA LEU A 254 1.31 1.94 7.10
C LEU A 254 0.02 1.18 7.43
N GLN A 255 0.11 -0.13 7.63
CA GLN A 255 -1.04 -0.94 8.06
C GLN A 255 -1.57 -0.52 9.43
N PHE A 256 -0.67 -0.24 10.37
CA PHE A 256 -1.08 0.21 11.70
C PHE A 256 -1.77 1.58 11.65
N ILE A 257 -1.30 2.50 10.78
CA ILE A 257 -1.97 3.79 10.58
C ILE A 257 -3.40 3.55 10.06
N GLU A 258 -3.56 2.77 8.99
CA GLU A 258 -4.88 2.47 8.42
C GLU A 258 -5.84 1.89 9.46
N GLU A 259 -5.44 0.81 10.15
CA GLU A 259 -6.26 0.18 11.19
C GLU A 259 -6.66 1.16 12.28
N PHE A 260 -5.70 1.98 12.74
CA PHE A 260 -5.95 2.94 13.80
C PHE A 260 -6.89 4.05 13.35
N THR A 261 -6.74 4.56 12.12
CA THR A 261 -7.64 5.58 11.58
C THR A 261 -9.04 5.04 11.31
N THR A 262 -9.16 3.80 10.83
CA THR A 262 -10.48 3.16 10.63
C THR A 262 -11.21 2.96 11.95
N GLU A 263 -10.50 2.57 13.02
CA GLU A 263 -11.11 2.34 14.34
C GLU A 263 -11.46 3.65 15.06
N PHE A 264 -10.65 4.70 14.92
CA PHE A 264 -10.73 5.87 15.81
C PHE A 264 -10.94 7.22 15.13
N ASP A 265 -10.87 7.33 13.79
CA ASP A 265 -11.24 8.58 13.13
C ASP A 265 -12.78 8.71 13.19
N PRO A 266 -13.33 9.79 13.77
CA PRO A 266 -14.77 9.99 13.77
C PRO A 266 -15.26 10.09 12.32
N ALA A 267 -16.00 9.09 11.86
CA ALA A 267 -16.70 9.16 10.58
C ALA A 267 -17.48 10.49 10.49
N PRO A 268 -17.54 11.14 9.31
CA PRO A 268 -18.37 12.32 9.14
C PRO A 268 -19.85 11.92 9.32
N ASN A 269 -20.41 12.19 10.49
CA ASN A 269 -21.84 12.18 10.84
C ASN A 269 -22.69 11.02 10.28
N SER A 270 -22.70 9.88 10.96
CA SER A 270 -23.88 8.99 10.98
C SER A 270 -24.94 9.53 11.97
N GLN A 271 -25.45 10.73 11.70
CA GLN A 271 -26.74 11.21 12.25
C GLN A 271 -27.77 11.33 11.13
N ILE A 272 -28.03 10.24 10.40
CA ILE A 272 -29.25 10.09 9.62
C ILE A 272 -29.71 8.63 9.79
N GLY A 273 -30.83 8.42 10.49
CA GLY A 273 -31.52 7.13 10.48
C GLY A 273 -31.77 6.44 11.83
N ARG A 274 -32.21 7.16 12.86
CA ARG A 274 -33.17 6.55 13.82
C ARG A 274 -34.49 7.27 13.69
N GLY A 275 -35.29 6.79 12.74
CA GLY A 275 -36.71 7.09 12.68
C GLY A 275 -37.37 6.64 13.98
N VAL A 276 -37.84 7.61 14.77
CA VAL A 276 -38.82 7.35 15.81
C VAL A 276 -40.16 7.19 15.10
N ALA A 277 -40.55 5.94 14.88
CA ALA A 277 -41.92 5.58 14.61
C ALA A 277 -42.75 5.88 15.87
N GLY A 278 -43.44 7.02 15.87
CA GLY A 278 -44.37 7.45 16.91
C GLY A 278 -45.80 7.45 16.37
N SER A 279 -46.48 6.33 16.60
CA SER A 279 -47.92 6.03 16.56
C SER A 279 -48.91 7.18 16.35
N GLY A 280 -49.86 6.93 15.45
CA GLY A 280 -51.10 7.71 15.30
C GLY A 280 -52.07 7.63 16.48
N GLY A 281 -53.05 8.52 16.41
CA GLY A 281 -54.20 8.70 17.31
C GLY A 281 -54.60 10.17 17.24
N GLY A 282 -55.45 10.62 16.32
CA GLY A 282 -56.87 10.32 16.31
C GLY A 282 -57.62 11.37 17.12
N ARG A 283 -58.28 12.34 16.47
CA ARG A 283 -59.52 12.96 16.95
C ARG A 283 -60.25 13.70 15.84
N ARG A 284 -61.42 13.16 15.50
CA ARG A 284 -62.58 13.94 15.07
C ARG A 284 -63.17 14.60 16.31
N GLU A 285 -63.38 15.90 16.23
CA GLU A 285 -64.64 16.66 16.41
C GLU A 285 -64.31 18.16 16.40
#